data_AF-A0A9X6NK30-F1
#
_entry.id   AF-A0A9X6NK30-F1
#
_cell.length_a   1.000
_cell.length_b   1.000
_cell.length_c   1.000
_cell.angle_alpha   90.00
_cell.angle_beta   90.00
_cell.angle_gamma   90.00
#
_symmetry.space_group_name_H-M   'P 1'
#
loop_
_entity.id
_entity.type
_entity.pdbx_description
1 polymer ?
#
loop_
_entity_poly.entity_id
_entity_poly.type
_entity_poly.pdbx_seq_one_letter_code
_entity_poly.pdbx_strand_id
1 'polypeptide(L)'
;MAGHSAVYYKSLSSLVVFGGVRSASAGLHSIFLYNVREQIWTAITPQYAPNTLLAPFSQLAFHRADVIGNYMIISGGYNLQSDSRSCRRSGVYFFHLNCLAFLGSDVFEDKNLSTLTGCAVGSTNIQEKDK
;
A
#
# COMPACT_ATOMS: atom_id res chain seq x y z
N MET A 1 -6.86 -2.93 -15.30
CA MET A 1 -5.60 -3.09 -14.53
C MET A 1 -5.31 -4.56 -14.42
N ALA A 2 -4.05 -4.99 -14.58
CA ALA A 2 -3.65 -6.40 -14.45
C ALA A 2 -2.56 -6.57 -13.39
N GLY A 3 -2.49 -7.73 -12.74
CA GLY A 3 -1.45 -8.04 -11.74
C GLY A 3 -1.53 -7.20 -10.46
N HIS A 4 -2.71 -6.75 -10.07
CA HIS A 4 -2.94 -6.12 -8.77
C HIS A 4 -3.29 -7.16 -7.71
N SER A 5 -3.16 -6.80 -6.44
CA SER A 5 -3.73 -7.58 -5.34
C SER A 5 -4.91 -6.85 -4.72
N ALA A 6 -5.82 -7.61 -4.11
CA ALA A 6 -6.95 -7.09 -3.37
C ALA A 6 -7.15 -7.92 -2.10
N VAL A 7 -7.32 -7.24 -0.96
CA VAL A 7 -7.57 -7.88 0.33
C VAL A 7 -8.79 -7.27 1.01
N TYR A 8 -9.56 -8.05 1.76
CA TYR A 8 -10.68 -7.52 2.54
C TYR A 8 -10.22 -7.09 3.93
N TYR A 9 -10.50 -5.86 4.32
CA TYR A 9 -10.24 -5.33 5.66
C TYR A 9 -11.55 -5.04 6.40
N LYS A 10 -11.83 -5.87 7.41
CA LYS A 10 -13.10 -5.88 8.14
C LYS A 10 -13.39 -4.55 8.85
N SER A 11 -12.40 -3.90 9.44
CA SER A 11 -12.61 -2.67 10.21
C SER A 11 -13.16 -1.52 9.37
N LEU A 12 -12.80 -1.47 8.08
CA LEU A 12 -13.32 -0.47 7.14
C LEU A 12 -14.50 -0.99 6.31
N SER A 13 -14.84 -2.28 6.41
CA SER A 13 -15.74 -2.95 5.48
C SER A 13 -15.35 -2.71 4.02
N SER A 14 -14.05 -2.76 3.73
CA SER A 14 -13.53 -2.37 2.42
C SER A 14 -12.61 -3.42 1.80
N LEU A 15 -12.71 -3.59 0.48
CA LEU A 15 -11.64 -4.20 -0.30
C LEU A 15 -10.54 -3.16 -0.50
N VAL A 16 -9.32 -3.51 -0.15
CA VAL A 16 -8.12 -2.71 -0.31
C VAL A 16 -7.37 -3.24 -1.51
N VAL A 17 -7.23 -2.42 -2.56
CA VAL A 17 -6.63 -2.80 -3.84
C VAL A 17 -5.34 -2.02 -4.03
N PHE A 18 -4.25 -2.71 -4.37
CA PHE A 18 -2.94 -2.11 -4.53
C PHE A 18 -2.17 -2.64 -5.75
N GLY A 19 -1.39 -1.74 -6.35
CA GLY A 19 -0.44 -1.99 -7.43
C GLY A 19 -1.08 -2.47 -8.72
N GLY A 20 -0.33 -3.26 -9.49
CA GLY A 20 -0.71 -3.68 -10.84
C GLY A 20 -0.32 -2.68 -11.93
N VAL A 21 -0.68 -3.04 -13.16
CA VAL A 21 -0.28 -2.32 -14.38
C VAL A 21 -1.52 -1.82 -15.12
N ARG A 22 -1.45 -0.59 -15.63
CA ARG A 22 -2.41 -0.03 -16.58
C ARG A 22 -1.68 0.30 -17.88
N SER A 23 -2.29 0.02 -19.03
CA SER A 23 -1.70 0.31 -20.34
C SER A 23 -1.48 1.83 -20.49
N ALA A 24 -0.24 2.21 -20.80
CA ALA A 24 0.27 3.57 -21.01
C ALA A 24 0.16 4.53 -19.80
N SER A 25 1.32 4.73 -19.14
CA SER A 25 1.74 5.96 -18.47
C SER A 25 0.86 6.56 -17.36
N ALA A 26 0.52 5.78 -16.33
CA ALA A 26 0.25 6.37 -15.02
C ALA A 26 0.60 5.35 -13.93
N GLY A 27 1.78 5.50 -13.32
CA GLY A 27 2.12 4.81 -12.09
C GLY A 27 1.22 5.33 -10.99
N LEU A 28 0.16 4.59 -10.68
CA LEU A 28 -0.70 4.94 -9.56
C LEU A 28 -0.05 4.35 -8.30
N HIS A 29 0.62 5.23 -7.57
CA HIS A 29 0.97 5.02 -6.15
C HIS A 29 -0.26 4.86 -5.26
N SER A 30 -1.46 4.98 -5.83
CA SER A 30 -2.71 5.00 -5.09
C SER A 30 -3.13 3.61 -4.66
N ILE A 31 -3.59 3.53 -3.43
CA ILE A 31 -4.40 2.41 -2.96
C ILE A 31 -5.86 2.77 -3.25
N PHE A 32 -6.66 1.79 -3.63
CA PHE A 32 -8.09 1.98 -3.79
C PHE A 32 -8.82 1.22 -2.71
N LEU A 33 -9.75 1.89 -2.04
CA LEU A 33 -10.67 1.29 -1.09
C LEU A 33 -12.03 1.17 -1.77
N TYR A 34 -12.60 -0.01 -1.77
CA TYR A 34 -14.01 -0.21 -2.15
C TYR A 34 -14.79 -0.61 -0.91
N ASN A 35 -15.56 0.33 -0.36
CA ASN A 35 -16.46 0.04 0.75
C ASN A 35 -17.59 -0.86 0.24
N VAL A 36 -17.66 -2.11 0.73
CA VAL A 36 -18.63 -3.09 0.22
C VAL A 36 -20.05 -2.80 0.68
N ARG A 37 -20.21 -2.06 1.78
CA ARG A 37 -21.53 -1.67 2.31
C ARG A 37 -22.10 -0.49 1.54
N GLU A 38 -21.27 0.52 1.32
CA GLU A 38 -21.67 1.78 0.68
C GLU A 38 -21.55 1.72 -0.85
N GLN A 39 -20.82 0.73 -1.37
CA GLN A 39 -20.53 0.53 -2.78
C GLN A 39 -19.77 1.71 -3.41
N ILE A 40 -18.94 2.40 -2.61
CA ILE A 40 -18.17 3.57 -3.01
C ILE A 40 -16.70 3.21 -3.16
N TRP A 41 -16.08 3.72 -4.22
CA TRP A 41 -14.64 3.69 -4.42
C TRP A 41 -14.00 4.97 -3.88
N THR A 42 -12.94 4.81 -3.10
CA THR A 42 -12.11 5.91 -2.60
C THR A 42 -10.67 5.65 -3.03
N ALA A 43 -10.07 6.59 -3.75
CA ALA A 43 -8.65 6.57 -4.02
C ALA A 43 -7.91 7.24 -2.86
N ILE A 44 -6.92 6.57 -2.30
CA ILE A 44 -6.07 7.12 -1.24
C ILE A 44 -4.64 7.27 -1.73
N THR A 45 -4.02 8.39 -1.36
CA THR A 45 -2.57 8.57 -1.50
C THR A 45 -1.91 8.05 -0.23
N PRO A 46 -1.14 6.96 -0.29
CA PRO A 46 -0.53 6.39 0.90
C PRO A 46 0.53 7.33 1.47
N GLN A 47 0.59 7.41 2.79
CA GLN A 47 1.67 8.06 3.51
C GLN A 47 2.90 7.13 3.60
N TYR A 48 4.04 7.68 3.99
CA TYR A 48 5.27 6.92 4.20
C TYR A 48 5.84 7.27 5.56
N ALA A 49 6.03 6.28 6.43
CA ALA A 49 6.64 6.48 7.73
C ALA A 49 8.09 6.99 7.59
N PRO A 50 8.65 7.67 8.60
CA PRO A 50 10.07 7.98 8.66
C PRO A 50 10.91 6.72 8.40
N ASN A 51 12.00 6.84 7.64
CA ASN A 51 12.87 5.73 7.23
C ASN A 51 12.25 4.69 6.26
N THR A 52 11.13 5.00 5.60
CA THR A 52 10.61 4.17 4.51
C THR A 52 11.45 4.34 3.24
N LEU A 53 12.68 3.80 3.26
CA LEU A 53 13.61 3.80 2.12
C LEU A 53 13.19 2.82 1.01
N LEU A 54 12.26 1.91 1.34
CA LEU A 54 11.79 0.81 0.49
C LEU A 54 10.27 0.88 0.28
N ALA A 55 9.73 2.07 0.03
CA ALA A 55 8.36 2.18 -0.46
C ALA A 55 8.21 1.28 -1.71
N PRO A 56 7.14 0.47 -1.84
CA PRO A 56 6.88 -0.22 -3.09
C PRO A 56 6.69 0.85 -4.16
N PHE A 57 7.65 0.91 -5.09
CA PHE A 57 7.65 1.87 -6.19
C PHE A 57 6.33 1.79 -6.97
N SER A 58 5.95 2.89 -7.63
CA SER A 58 4.67 3.15 -8.34
C SER A 58 4.08 2.06 -9.24
N GLN A 59 4.77 0.94 -9.47
CA GLN A 59 4.42 -0.08 -10.45
C GLN A 59 4.77 -1.49 -9.96
N LEU A 60 4.53 -1.79 -8.68
CA LEU A 60 4.61 -3.18 -8.20
C LEU A 60 3.41 -3.97 -8.75
N ALA A 61 3.68 -4.94 -9.64
CA ALA A 61 2.67 -5.79 -10.24
C ALA A 61 2.95 -7.28 -9.98
N PHE A 62 1.95 -8.14 -10.16
CA PHE A 62 2.05 -9.59 -9.96
C PHE A 62 2.57 -9.98 -8.56
N HIS A 63 2.26 -9.16 -7.56
CA HIS A 63 2.56 -9.42 -6.15
C HIS A 63 1.37 -10.12 -5.47
N ARG A 64 1.61 -10.62 -4.26
CA ARG A 64 0.57 -11.14 -3.36
C ARG A 64 0.38 -10.17 -2.20
N ALA A 65 -0.84 -10.08 -1.68
CA ALA A 65 -1.10 -9.40 -0.42
C ALA A 65 -1.97 -10.26 0.50
N ASP A 66 -1.74 -10.15 1.80
CA ASP A 66 -2.53 -10.76 2.88
C ASP A 66 -2.73 -9.74 4.02
N VAL A 67 -3.72 -9.95 4.89
CA VAL A 67 -3.99 -9.08 6.04
C VAL A 67 -3.65 -9.80 7.34
N ILE A 68 -2.84 -9.17 8.19
CA ILE A 68 -2.54 -9.61 9.56
C ILE A 68 -2.74 -8.43 10.50
N GLY A 69 -3.74 -8.53 11.38
CA GLY A 69 -4.11 -7.42 12.28
C GLY A 69 -4.49 -6.16 11.49
N ASN A 70 -3.82 -5.05 11.79
CA ASN A 70 -4.00 -3.77 11.11
C ASN A 70 -3.06 -3.56 9.92
N TYR A 71 -2.37 -4.61 9.45
CA TYR A 71 -1.37 -4.51 8.40
C TYR A 71 -1.80 -5.30 7.18
N MET A 72 -1.70 -4.66 6.02
CA MET A 72 -1.63 -5.37 4.75
C MET A 72 -0.17 -5.66 4.45
N ILE A 73 0.15 -6.94 4.32
CA ILE A 73 1.48 -7.43 4.01
C ILE A 73 1.52 -7.71 2.52
N ILE A 74 2.40 -7.04 1.80
CA ILE A 74 2.62 -7.24 0.37
C ILE A 74 3.93 -7.98 0.18
N SER A 75 3.92 -9.07 -0.57
CA SER A 75 5.10 -9.87 -0.84
C SER A 75 5.25 -10.19 -2.32
N GLY A 76 6.49 -10.24 -2.79
CA GLY A 76 6.75 -10.59 -4.17
C GLY A 76 6.44 -9.46 -5.16
N GLY A 77 6.33 -9.81 -6.43
CA GLY A 77 5.98 -8.92 -7.52
C GLY A 77 7.14 -8.46 -8.38
N TYR A 78 6.80 -7.82 -9.49
CA TYR A 78 7.70 -7.24 -10.45
C TYR A 78 7.59 -5.72 -10.37
N ASN A 79 8.73 -5.05 -10.19
CA ASN A 79 8.80 -3.60 -10.24
C ASN A 79 9.08 -3.16 -11.68
N LEU A 80 8.10 -2.55 -12.33
CA LEU A 80 8.24 -2.14 -13.73
C LEU A 80 9.10 -0.88 -13.93
N GLN A 81 9.47 -0.17 -12.86
CA GLN A 81 10.36 1.00 -12.94
C GLN A 81 11.83 0.69 -12.72
N SER A 82 12.17 -0.52 -12.26
CA SER A 82 13.58 -0.90 -12.16
C SER A 82 14.11 -1.15 -13.57
N ASP A 83 15.22 -0.50 -13.94
CA ASP A 83 15.92 -0.75 -15.21
C ASP A 83 16.02 -2.27 -15.43
N SER A 84 15.73 -2.69 -16.66
CA SER A 84 15.73 -4.06 -17.19
C SER A 84 16.89 -4.95 -16.74
N ARG A 85 17.99 -4.36 -16.27
CA ARG A 85 19.21 -5.04 -15.78
C ARG A 85 19.23 -5.29 -14.27
N SER A 86 18.34 -4.67 -13.50
CA SER A 86 18.23 -4.88 -12.06
C SER A 86 17.05 -5.79 -11.76
N CYS A 87 17.31 -7.10 -11.65
CA CYS A 87 16.42 -8.02 -10.94
C CYS A 87 16.42 -7.66 -9.45
N ARG A 88 15.83 -6.52 -9.09
CA ARG A 88 15.70 -6.14 -7.69
C ARG A 88 14.67 -7.08 -7.09
N ARG A 89 15.14 -8.02 -6.25
CA ARG A 89 14.29 -8.95 -5.51
C ARG A 89 13.14 -8.18 -4.88
N SER A 90 11.93 -8.57 -5.23
CA SER A 90 10.73 -8.12 -4.54
C SER A 90 10.83 -8.43 -3.06
N GLY A 91 10.71 -7.39 -2.23
CA GLY A 91 10.74 -7.52 -0.77
C GLY A 91 9.38 -7.86 -0.19
N VAL A 92 9.30 -7.77 1.13
CA VAL A 92 8.05 -7.73 1.89
C VAL A 92 7.82 -6.28 2.30
N TYR A 93 6.63 -5.76 2.04
CA TYR A 93 6.23 -4.40 2.39
C TYR A 93 5.05 -4.45 3.37
N PHE A 94 5.04 -3.51 4.29
CA PHE A 94 4.00 -3.41 5.32
C PHE A 94 3.24 -2.11 5.13
N PHE A 95 1.93 -2.23 4.98
CA PHE A 95 1.02 -1.10 4.88
C PHE A 95 0.07 -1.09 6.08
N HIS A 96 0.13 -0.06 6.91
CA HIS A 96 -0.74 0.08 8.06
C HIS A 96 -2.12 0.60 7.63
N LEU A 97 -3.14 -0.23 7.77
CA LEU A 97 -4.49 0.00 7.24
C LEU A 97 -5.24 1.13 7.94
N ASN A 98 -4.97 1.40 9.22
CA ASN A 98 -5.63 2.53 9.91
C ASN A 98 -4.92 3.88 9.68
N CYS A 99 -3.61 3.85 9.41
CA CYS A 99 -2.81 5.05 9.21
C CYS A 99 -2.65 5.39 7.73
N LEU A 100 -3.08 4.47 6.85
CA LEU A 100 -2.93 4.55 5.42
C LEU A 100 -1.48 4.83 5.00
N ALA A 101 -0.53 4.16 5.66
CA ALA A 101 0.90 4.44 5.55
C ALA A 101 1.72 3.18 5.27
N PHE A 102 2.68 3.28 4.34
CA PHE A 102 3.76 2.31 4.22
C PHE A 102 4.77 2.50 5.34
N LEU A 103 5.31 1.37 5.82
CA LEU A 103 6.29 1.33 6.90
C LEU A 103 7.67 0.91 6.38
N GLY A 104 8.72 1.34 7.09
CA GLY A 104 10.09 0.92 6.86
C GLY A 104 10.32 -0.56 7.17
N SER A 105 11.45 -1.10 6.71
CA SER A 105 11.86 -2.49 6.98
C SER A 105 12.21 -2.74 8.45
N ASP A 106 12.46 -1.67 9.20
CA ASP A 106 12.80 -1.65 10.63
C ASP A 106 11.57 -1.73 11.54
N VAL A 107 10.37 -1.91 10.98
CA VAL A 107 9.11 -1.86 11.75
C VAL A 107 8.97 -2.97 12.78
N PHE A 108 9.72 -4.07 12.64
CA PHE A 108 9.77 -5.18 13.61
C PHE A 108 11.06 -5.21 14.42
N GLU A 109 11.91 -4.19 14.33
CA GLU A 109 13.06 -4.09 15.21
C GLU A 109 12.61 -3.60 16.59
N ASP A 110 13.08 -4.25 17.66
CA ASP A 110 12.63 -4.05 19.05
C ASP A 110 12.70 -2.58 19.53
N LYS A 111 13.54 -1.76 18.88
CA LYS A 111 13.72 -0.33 19.21
C LYS A 111 12.62 0.59 18.65
N ASN A 112 11.80 0.12 17.71
CA ASN A 112 10.76 0.91 17.03
C ASN A 112 9.33 0.48 17.40
N LEU A 113 9.17 -0.42 18.38
CA LEU A 113 7.87 -0.93 18.79
C LEU A 113 6.93 0.18 19.34
N SER A 114 7.49 1.25 19.91
CA SER A 114 6.73 2.43 20.36
C SER A 114 6.16 3.27 19.22
N THR A 115 6.67 3.11 18.00
CA THR A 115 6.16 3.77 16.78
C THR A 115 4.97 3.00 16.19
N LEU A 116 4.75 1.74 16.61
CA LEU A 116 3.59 0.93 16.22
C LEU A 116 2.29 1.34 16.94
N THR A 117 2.40 2.14 18.01
CA THR A 117 1.26 2.53 18.86
C THR A 117 0.54 3.83 18.45
N GLY A 118 0.94 4.47 17.35
CA GLY A 118 0.22 5.65 16.85
C GLY A 118 0.56 5.96 15.40
N CYS A 119 -0.45 6.34 14.62
CA CYS A 119 -0.22 6.92 13.30
C CYS A 119 0.59 8.20 13.51
N ALA A 120 1.89 8.19 13.18
CA ALA A 120 2.67 9.42 13.15
C ALA A 120 2.08 10.29 12.02
N VAL A 121 1.22 11.23 12.42
CA VAL A 121 0.36 12.02 11.54
C VAL A 121 1.21 13.00 10.73
N GLY A 122 1.34 12.76 9.43
CA GLY A 122 1.46 13.82 8.44
C GLY A 122 0.06 14.21 7.99
N SER A 123 -0.29 15.49 8.14
CA SER A 123 -1.64 16.05 7.99
C SER A 123 -2.35 15.67 6.68
N THR A 124 -3.65 15.43 6.81
CA THR A 124 -4.64 14.96 5.83
C THR A 124 -4.87 15.86 4.62
N ASN A 125 -5.14 15.25 3.46
CA ASN A 125 -6.06 15.78 2.44
C ASN A 125 -6.79 14.60 1.76
N ILE A 126 -8.00 14.30 2.22
CA ILE A 126 -8.94 13.41 1.53
C ILE A 126 -9.67 14.30 0.52
N GLN A 127 -9.45 14.07 -0.77
CA GLN A 127 -10.23 14.72 -1.82
C GLN A 127 -11.38 13.77 -2.18
N GLU A 128 -12.59 14.10 -1.72
CA GLU A 128 -13.82 13.50 -2.26
C GLU A 128 -13.94 13.91 -3.73
N LYS A 129 -14.15 12.93 -4.60
CA LYS A 129 -14.44 13.20 -6.01
C LYS A 129 -15.94 13.13 -6.19
N ASP A 130 -16.56 14.29 -6.33
CA ASP A 130 -17.98 14.42 -6.64
C ASP A 130 -18.34 13.74 -7.97
N LYS A 131 -19.59 13.31 -8.00
CA LYS A 131 -20.34 12.53 -9.00
C LYS A 131 -20.24 13.05 -10.44
#